data_AF-A0A7W3YKU9-F1
#
_entry.id   AF-A0A7W3YKU9-F1
#
_cell.length_a   1.000
_cell.length_b   1.000
_cell.length_c   1.000
_cell.angle_alpha   90.00
_cell.angle_beta   90.00
_cell.angle_gamma   90.00
#
_symmetry.space_group_name_H-M   'P 1'
#
loop_
_entity.id
_entity.type
_entity.pdbx_description
1 polymer ?
#
loop_
_entity_poly.entity_id
_entity_poly.type
_entity_poly.pdbx_seq_one_letter_code
_entity_poly.pdbx_strand_id
1 'polypeptide(L)'
;PLLNPPKVTGDFRLNLVKWKQENLASISETCIHFGYRSPGSVYQWECLYNKQGPQALLRLRRGRKPKNGQTTRQESRQASSAPKTEPSLTKRKLIVKDTTR
;
A
#
# COMPACT_ATOMS: atom_id res chain seq x y z
N PRO A 1 5.14 -25.75 5.31
CA PRO A 1 4.11 -24.71 5.57
C PRO A 1 4.65 -23.73 6.63
N LEU A 2 4.43 -22.42 6.51
CA LEU A 2 4.79 -21.50 7.60
C LEU A 2 3.93 -21.87 8.81
N LEU A 3 4.58 -22.17 9.95
CA LEU A 3 3.92 -22.75 11.12
C LEU A 3 2.89 -21.79 11.75
N ASN A 4 2.99 -20.48 11.48
CA ASN A 4 2.06 -19.46 11.94
C ASN A 4 1.98 -18.31 10.92
N PRO A 5 0.94 -18.22 10.07
CA PRO A 5 0.82 -17.12 9.13
C PRO A 5 0.49 -15.80 9.86
N PRO A 6 1.00 -14.65 9.38
CA PRO A 6 0.73 -13.37 10.00
C PRO A 6 -0.76 -13.03 9.94
N LYS A 7 -1.27 -12.44 11.03
CA LYS A 7 -2.65 -11.94 11.07
C LYS A 7 -2.76 -10.69 10.22
N VAL A 8 -3.43 -10.80 9.07
CA VAL A 8 -3.68 -9.65 8.18
C VAL A 8 -4.70 -8.68 8.79
N THR A 9 -4.21 -7.64 9.46
CA THR A 9 -4.94 -6.45 9.94
C THR A 9 -4.75 -5.26 8.99
N GLY A 10 -5.45 -4.14 9.24
CA GLY A 10 -5.24 -2.90 8.49
C GLY A 10 -3.80 -2.38 8.64
N ASP A 11 -3.29 -2.35 9.86
CA ASP A 11 -1.93 -1.89 10.17
C ASP A 11 -0.87 -2.80 9.53
N PHE A 12 -1.10 -4.12 9.54
CA PHE A 12 -0.21 -5.06 8.86
C PHE A 12 -0.06 -4.73 7.37
N ARG A 13 -1.18 -4.50 6.67
CA ARG A 13 -1.16 -4.15 5.24
C ARG A 13 -0.45 -2.82 5.00
N LEU A 14 -0.71 -1.84 5.87
CA LEU A 14 -0.10 -0.52 5.77
C LEU A 14 1.42 -0.60 5.95
N ASN A 15 1.89 -1.29 6.99
CA ASN A 15 3.31 -1.47 7.25
C ASN A 15 4.00 -2.23 6.10
N LEU A 16 3.35 -3.28 5.61
CA LEU A 16 3.86 -4.08 4.49
C LEU A 16 4.05 -3.23 3.22
N VAL A 17 3.06 -2.42 2.84
CA VAL A 17 3.15 -1.57 1.64
C VAL A 17 4.17 -0.44 1.82
N LYS A 18 4.22 0.19 3.00
CA LYS A 18 5.21 1.23 3.30
C LYS A 18 6.64 0.70 3.19
N TRP A 19 6.92 -0.41 3.86
CA TRP A 19 8.24 -1.04 3.82
C TRP A 19 8.65 -1.37 2.38
N LYS A 20 7.73 -1.92 1.57
CA LYS A 20 8.00 -2.18 0.14
C LYS A 20 8.40 -0.92 -0.61
N GLN A 21 7.68 0.19 -0.44
CA GLN A 21 7.95 1.45 -1.13
C GLN A 21 9.25 2.10 -0.68
N GLU A 22 9.52 2.10 0.63
CA GLU A 22 10.74 2.65 1.24
C GLU A 22 12.00 1.89 0.78
N ASN A 23 11.90 0.56 0.67
CA ASN A 23 13.03 -0.30 0.28
C ASN A 23 13.08 -0.56 -1.24
N LEU A 24 12.16 0.02 -2.03
CA LEU A 24 12.01 -0.26 -3.47
C LEU A 24 11.95 -1.77 -3.79
N ALA A 25 11.38 -2.55 -2.87
CA ALA A 25 11.39 -3.99 -2.93
C ALA A 25 10.36 -4.53 -3.93
N SER A 26 10.67 -5.69 -4.51
CA SER A 26 9.72 -6.46 -5.29
C SER A 26 8.63 -7.07 -4.40
N ILE A 27 7.52 -7.48 -5.02
CA ILE A 27 6.43 -8.16 -4.31
C ILE A 27 6.93 -9.47 -3.67
N SER A 28 7.80 -10.21 -4.37
CA SER A 28 8.36 -11.46 -3.87
C SER A 28 9.23 -11.25 -2.63
N GLU A 29 10.14 -10.28 -2.67
CA GLU A 29 10.98 -9.91 -1.51
C GLU A 29 10.12 -9.47 -0.33
N THR A 30 9.08 -8.67 -0.59
CA THR A 30 8.12 -8.25 0.45
C THR A 30 7.40 -9.46 1.06
N CYS A 31 6.97 -10.42 0.25
CA CYS A 31 6.34 -11.64 0.74
C CYS A 31 7.27 -12.48 1.63
N ILE A 32 8.55 -12.57 1.26
CA ILE A 32 9.57 -13.28 2.05
C ILE A 32 9.82 -12.55 3.37
N HIS A 33 10.04 -11.23 3.33
CA HIS A 33 10.31 -10.40 4.50
C HIS A 33 9.18 -10.50 5.56
N PHE A 34 7.92 -10.45 5.12
CA PHE A 34 6.76 -10.49 6.01
C PHE A 34 6.22 -11.91 6.28
N GLY A 35 6.82 -12.96 5.70
CA GLY A 35 6.30 -14.33 5.79
C GLY A 35 4.86 -14.44 5.25
N TYR A 36 4.54 -13.68 4.20
CA TYR A 36 3.18 -13.59 3.65
C TYR A 36 3.09 -14.26 2.27
N ARG A 37 2.21 -15.26 2.13
CA ARG A 37 2.19 -16.17 0.97
C ARG A 37 1.25 -15.73 -0.17
N SER A 38 0.76 -14.50 -0.18
CA SER A 38 -0.18 -14.04 -1.23
C SER A 38 0.36 -12.80 -1.96
N PRO A 39 1.21 -12.99 -2.98
CA PRO A 39 1.75 -11.88 -3.76
C PRO A 39 0.64 -11.07 -4.47
N GLY A 40 -0.44 -11.74 -4.91
CA GLY A 40 -1.60 -11.06 -5.51
C GLY A 40 -2.30 -10.11 -4.54
N SER A 41 -2.38 -10.46 -3.25
CA SER A 41 -2.94 -9.55 -2.24
C SER A 41 -2.02 -8.36 -1.98
N VAL A 42 -0.70 -8.55 -1.98
CA VAL A 42 0.27 -7.45 -1.87
C VAL A 42 0.11 -6.47 -3.02
N TYR A 43 0.01 -6.97 -4.26
CA TYR A 43 -0.24 -6.14 -5.44
C TYR A 43 -1.54 -5.32 -5.32
N GLN A 44 -2.63 -5.96 -4.88
CA GLN A 44 -3.92 -5.28 -4.68
C GLN A 44 -3.84 -4.19 -3.62
N TRP A 45 -3.13 -4.43 -2.51
CA TRP A 45 -2.94 -3.42 -1.46
C TRP A 45 -2.08 -2.27 -1.93
N GLU A 46 -1.01 -2.53 -2.67
CA GLU A 46 -0.20 -1.48 -3.28
C GLU A 46 -1.03 -0.62 -4.25
N CYS A 47 -1.82 -1.25 -5.12
CA CYS A 47 -2.74 -0.54 -6.02
C CYS A 47 -3.76 0.30 -5.24
N LEU A 48 -4.34 -0.25 -4.17
CA LEU A 48 -5.31 0.45 -3.34
C LEU A 48 -4.68 1.63 -2.59
N TYR A 49 -3.48 1.45 -2.07
CA TYR A 49 -2.69 2.49 -1.41
C TYR A 49 -2.38 3.64 -2.37
N ASN A 50 -1.92 3.34 -3.59
CA ASN A 50 -1.59 4.35 -4.59
C ASN A 50 -2.82 5.11 -5.08
N LYS A 51 -4.00 4.47 -5.10
CA LYS A 51 -5.25 5.09 -5.58
C LYS A 51 -6.01 5.87 -4.51
N GLN A 52 -6.04 5.39 -3.26
CA GLN A 52 -6.92 5.91 -2.20
C GLN A 52 -6.18 6.28 -0.92
N GLY A 53 -4.87 6.05 -0.87
CA GLY A 53 -4.03 6.35 0.28
C GLY A 53 -4.09 5.31 1.40
N PRO A 54 -3.34 5.55 2.50
CA PRO A 54 -3.18 4.62 3.61
C PRO A 54 -4.50 4.26 4.32
N GLN A 55 -5.43 5.22 4.41
CA GLN A 55 -6.72 5.05 5.09
C GLN A 55 -7.58 3.96 4.44
N ALA A 56 -7.41 3.71 3.14
CA ALA A 56 -8.13 2.66 2.44
C ALA A 56 -7.71 1.25 2.92
N LEU A 57 -6.44 1.05 3.26
CA LEU A 57 -5.95 -0.23 3.79
C LEU A 57 -6.46 -0.51 5.20
N LEU A 58 -6.57 0.54 6.03
CA LEU A 58 -7.10 0.46 7.39
C LEU A 58 -8.58 0.08 7.41
N ARG A 59 -9.36 0.65 6.48
CA ARG A 59 -10.81 0.42 6.37
C ARG A 59 -11.17 -0.87 5.61
N LEU A 60 -10.19 -1.53 4.98
CA LEU A 60 -10.42 -2.73 4.17
C LEU A 60 -10.88 -3.89 5.06
N ARG A 61 -12.19 -4.17 5.04
CA ARG A 61 -12.78 -5.30 5.77
C ARG A 61 -12.40 -6.62 5.12
N ARG A 62 -12.15 -7.64 5.95
CA ARG A 62 -12.03 -9.04 5.49
C ARG A 62 -13.43 -9.55 5.11
N GLY A 63 -13.52 -10.29 4.01
CA GLY A 63 -14.75 -10.97 3.58
C GLY A 63 -15.50 -10.29 2.42
N ARG A 64 -16.55 -10.97 1.94
CA ARG A 64 -17.40 -10.51 0.85
C ARG A 64 -18.26 -9.33 1.31
N LYS A 65 -18.40 -8.28 0.49
CA LYS A 65 -19.42 -7.26 0.73
C LYS A 65 -20.80 -7.94 0.78
N PRO A 66 -21.68 -7.61 1.75
CA PRO A 66 -23.03 -8.18 1.79
C PRO A 66 -23.76 -7.86 0.48
N LYS A 67 -24.61 -8.78 0.02
CA LYS A 67 -25.33 -8.70 -1.26
C LYS A 67 -26.34 -7.53 -1.35
N ASN A 68 -26.54 -6.78 -0.27
CA ASN A 68 -27.57 -5.75 -0.18
C ASN A 68 -26.89 -4.38 -0.01
N GLY A 69 -27.01 -3.54 -1.04
CA GLY A 69 -26.45 -2.20 -1.12
C GLY A 69 -27.16 -1.19 -0.22
N GLN A 70 -26.96 -1.29 1.10
CA GLN A 70 -27.25 -0.17 2.00
C GLN A 70 -25.96 0.60 2.26
N THR A 71 -25.73 1.63 1.44
CA THR A 71 -24.78 2.69 1.73
C THR A 71 -25.25 3.45 2.96
N THR A 72 -24.69 3.15 4.13
CA THR A 72 -24.76 4.09 5.26
C THR A 72 -23.85 5.27 4.93
N ARG A 73 -24.46 6.31 4.38
CA ARG A 73 -23.98 7.69 4.34
C ARG A 73 -23.53 8.10 5.75
N GLN A 74 -22.22 8.20 5.97
CA GLN A 74 -21.70 9.02 7.05
C GLN A 74 -21.01 10.22 6.42
N GLU A 75 -21.78 11.30 6.36
CA GLU A 75 -21.34 12.60 5.90
C GLU A 75 -21.41 13.58 7.08
N SER A 76 -20.35 14.40 7.19
CA SER A 76 -20.30 15.70 7.89
C SER A 76 -20.00 15.62 9.42
N ARG A 77 -19.10 16.38 10.06
CA ARG A 77 -18.27 17.57 9.74
C ARG A 77 -17.08 17.65 10.73
N GLN A 78 -15.91 18.11 10.28
CA GLN A 78 -15.34 19.42 10.68
C GLN A 78 -14.02 19.70 9.91
N ALA A 79 -14.01 20.81 9.17
CA ALA A 79 -12.85 21.51 8.61
C ALA A 79 -12.03 22.16 9.76
N SER A 80 -10.71 22.32 9.68
CA SER A 80 -9.91 23.40 9.04
C SER A 80 -8.43 23.13 9.43
N SER A 81 -7.33 23.47 8.75
CA SER A 81 -6.95 24.51 7.78
C SER A 81 -5.60 24.11 7.13
N ALA A 82 -5.37 24.57 5.90
CA ALA A 82 -4.15 24.38 5.08
C ALA A 82 -2.93 25.18 5.67
N PRO A 83 -1.67 25.09 5.15
CA PRO A 83 -1.33 25.22 3.73
C PRO A 83 -0.26 24.26 3.15
N LYS A 84 -0.20 24.33 1.83
CA LYS A 84 0.58 23.58 0.85
C LYS A 84 2.09 23.69 1.05
N THR A 85 2.83 22.61 0.76
CA THR A 85 4.15 22.67 0.13
C THR A 85 4.39 21.37 -0.65
N GLU A 86 4.18 21.43 -1.96
CA GLU A 86 5.00 20.70 -2.95
C GLU A 86 6.20 21.63 -3.24
N PRO A 87 7.41 21.10 -3.47
CA PRO A 87 7.66 20.49 -4.76
C PRO A 87 8.61 19.29 -4.73
N SER A 88 8.44 18.37 -5.68
CA SER A 88 9.28 18.41 -6.89
C SER A 88 9.50 17.02 -7.46
N LEU A 89 9.17 16.90 -8.75
CA LEU A 89 9.68 15.91 -9.68
C LEU A 89 11.12 15.49 -9.38
N THR A 90 11.39 14.19 -9.39
CA THR A 90 12.66 13.73 -9.93
C THR A 90 12.47 12.51 -10.81
N LYS A 91 12.17 12.82 -12.08
CA LYS A 91 12.48 11.99 -13.24
C LYS A 91 13.99 11.70 -13.20
N ARG A 92 14.41 10.55 -12.66
CA ARG A 92 15.84 10.18 -12.65
C ARG A 92 16.23 9.67 -14.04
N LYS A 93 17.14 10.43 -14.66
CA LYS A 93 17.88 10.15 -15.90
C LYS A 93 18.51 8.75 -15.88
N LEU A 94 18.49 8.09 -17.03
CA LEU A 94 19.46 7.07 -17.44
C LEU A 94 20.88 7.62 -17.21
N ILE A 95 21.72 6.88 -16.49
CA ILE A 95 23.17 7.02 -16.60
C ILE A 95 23.66 5.71 -17.22
N VAL A 96 23.85 5.74 -18.54
CA VAL A 96 24.73 4.79 -19.22
C VAL A 96 26.13 5.15 -18.76
N LYS A 97 26.81 4.23 -18.08
CA LYS A 97 28.24 4.34 -17.81
C LYS A 97 28.96 3.70 -18.99
N ASP A 98 29.42 4.53 -19.90
CA ASP A 98 30.44 4.13 -20.88
C ASP A 98 31.78 4.13 -20.15
N THR A 99 32.47 2.99 -20.16
CA THR A 99 33.87 2.87 -19.70
C THR A 99 34.63 2.22 -20.83
N THR A 100 35.35 3.08 -21.54
CA THR A 100 36.35 2.75 -22.56
C THR A 100 37.52 2.03 -21.91
N ARG A 101 37.99 0.97 -22.57
CA ARG A 101 39.40 0.60 -22.61
C ARG A 101 39.75 0.19 -24.03
#